data_AF-A0A7Y6UK39-F1
#
_entry.id   AF-A0A7Y6UK39-F1
#
_cell.length_a   1.000
_cell.length_b   1.000
_cell.length_c   1.000
_cell.angle_alpha   90.00
_cell.angle_beta   90.00
_cell.angle_gamma   90.00
#
_symmetry.space_group_name_H-M   'P 1'
#
loop_
_entity.id
_entity.type
_entity.pdbx_description
1 polymer ?
#
loop_
_entity_poly.entity_id
_entity_poly.type
_entity_poly.pdbx_seq_one_letter_code
_entity_poly.pdbx_strand_id
1 'polypeptide(L)'
;MALKKGVGVKPAEGKLGILLPGMGAVATTFIAGVQAIRRGLGKPIGSLTQLGHIRIGKRTDNNSPAIKDYVSLTNLDDIVFGGWDIFPENAYQAAVKAGVLDTRLLDQLKPELEAIKPMPAVFEQAFVKKLNGPNLKKGTSKMDLANQVMADIENFKKTNNCDRLVA
;
A
#
# COMPACT_ATOMS: atom_id res chain seq x y z
N MET A 1 -20.56 32.49 -15.54
CA MET A 1 -21.07 31.12 -15.39
C MET A 1 -20.33 30.45 -14.24
N ALA A 2 -21.02 30.08 -13.18
CA ALA A 2 -20.45 29.31 -12.08
C ALA A 2 -19.88 27.99 -12.63
N LEU A 3 -18.70 27.58 -12.13
CA LEU A 3 -18.14 26.25 -12.40
C LEU A 3 -19.24 25.22 -12.17
N LYS A 4 -19.65 24.53 -13.23
CA LYS A 4 -20.52 23.37 -13.13
C LYS A 4 -19.88 22.40 -12.12
N LYS A 5 -20.64 22.11 -11.06
CA LYS A 5 -20.57 20.97 -10.13
C LYS A 5 -19.31 20.10 -10.23
N GLY A 6 -18.54 20.07 -9.13
CA GLY A 6 -17.36 19.24 -8.99
C GLY A 6 -17.58 17.78 -9.40
N VAL A 7 -16.48 17.12 -9.78
CA VAL A 7 -16.43 15.71 -10.16
C VAL A 7 -17.09 14.89 -9.04
N GLY A 8 -18.04 14.02 -9.40
CA GLY A 8 -18.65 13.08 -8.45
C GLY A 8 -17.59 12.09 -7.97
N VAL A 9 -16.95 12.38 -6.83
CA VAL A 9 -15.99 11.49 -6.19
C VAL A 9 -16.79 10.41 -5.46
N LYS A 10 -16.56 9.14 -5.82
CA LYS A 10 -17.19 8.02 -5.12
C LYS A 10 -16.70 7.96 -3.67
N PRO A 11 -17.57 7.65 -2.69
CA PRO A 11 -17.16 7.43 -1.32
C PRO A 11 -16.08 6.34 -1.19
N ALA A 12 -15.24 6.46 -0.16
CA ALA A 12 -14.21 5.49 0.14
C ALA A 12 -14.75 4.28 0.93
N GLU A 13 -15.76 3.63 0.37
CA GLU A 13 -16.41 2.46 0.97
C GLU A 13 -15.64 1.16 0.68
N GLY A 14 -15.79 0.22 1.62
CA GLY A 14 -15.25 -1.13 1.60
C GLY A 14 -13.72 -1.22 1.59
N LYS A 15 -13.23 -2.45 1.38
CA LYS A 15 -11.80 -2.76 1.49
C LYS A 15 -11.01 -2.19 0.31
N LEU A 16 -9.91 -1.52 0.62
CA LEU A 16 -8.93 -1.06 -0.37
C LEU A 16 -7.73 -2.00 -0.39
N GLY A 17 -7.50 -2.68 -1.51
CA GLY A 17 -6.25 -3.38 -1.72
C GLY A 17 -5.16 -2.45 -2.22
N ILE A 18 -4.00 -2.46 -1.55
CA ILE A 18 -2.80 -1.76 -2.00
C ILE A 18 -1.76 -2.80 -2.42
N LEU A 19 -1.38 -2.79 -3.69
CA LEU A 19 -0.49 -3.75 -4.33
C LEU A 19 0.87 -3.11 -4.64
N LEU A 20 1.92 -3.51 -3.93
CA LEU A 20 3.22 -2.83 -3.99
C LEU A 20 4.17 -3.56 -4.96
N PRO A 21 4.59 -2.94 -6.09
CA PRO A 21 5.66 -3.49 -6.93
C PRO A 21 7.02 -3.23 -6.28
N GLY A 22 7.58 -4.27 -5.68
CA GLY A 22 8.77 -4.22 -4.84
C GLY A 22 8.38 -4.15 -3.36
N MET A 23 8.53 -5.27 -2.65
CA MET A 23 8.26 -5.40 -1.21
C MET A 23 9.54 -5.26 -0.38
N GLY A 24 10.37 -4.26 -0.72
CA GLY A 24 11.59 -3.91 -0.01
C GLY A 24 11.39 -2.93 1.15
N ALA A 25 12.41 -2.13 1.46
CA ALA A 25 12.46 -1.26 2.64
C ALA A 25 11.26 -0.30 2.78
N VAL A 26 10.91 0.42 1.71
CA VAL A 26 9.81 1.42 1.75
C VAL A 26 8.46 0.73 1.91
N ALA A 27 8.20 -0.30 1.09
CA ALA A 27 6.94 -1.05 1.12
C ALA A 27 6.70 -1.69 2.50
N THR A 28 7.70 -2.39 3.04
CA THR A 28 7.57 -3.05 4.34
C THR A 28 7.47 -2.05 5.50
N THR A 29 8.17 -0.92 5.43
CA THR A 29 8.01 0.17 6.41
C THR A 29 6.60 0.75 6.37
N PHE A 30 6.03 0.95 5.18
CA PHE A 30 4.67 1.42 5.02
C PHE A 30 3.65 0.43 5.59
N ILE A 31 3.76 -0.86 5.25
CA ILE A 31 2.90 -1.91 5.78
C ILE A 31 2.99 -1.95 7.31
N ALA A 32 4.21 -2.07 7.85
CA ALA A 32 4.42 -2.17 9.30
C ALA A 32 3.94 -0.91 10.04
N GLY A 33 4.15 0.28 9.48
CA GLY A 33 3.65 1.53 10.04
C GLY A 33 2.13 1.55 10.14
N VAL A 34 1.42 1.12 9.09
CA VAL A 34 -0.05 1.01 9.12
C VAL A 34 -0.49 -0.01 10.17
N GLN A 35 0.13 -1.19 10.24
CA GLN A 35 -0.22 -2.21 11.25
C GLN A 35 0.04 -1.71 12.69
N ALA A 36 1.14 -0.99 12.92
CA ALA A 36 1.42 -0.36 14.22
C ALA A 36 0.32 0.61 14.63
N ILE A 37 -0.15 1.45 13.69
CA ILE A 37 -1.22 2.42 13.97
C ILE A 37 -2.54 1.72 14.31
N ARG A 38 -2.93 0.70 13.54
CA ARG A 38 -4.14 -0.09 13.81
C ARG A 38 -4.15 -0.70 15.21
N ARG A 39 -2.98 -1.14 15.68
CA ARG A 39 -2.80 -1.74 17.01
C ARG A 39 -2.56 -0.73 18.12
N GLY A 40 -2.61 0.58 17.84
CA GLY A 40 -2.33 1.62 18.82
C GLY A 40 -0.87 1.67 19.29
N LEU A 41 0.04 0.99 18.59
CA LEU A 41 1.48 0.96 18.87
C LEU A 41 2.22 2.17 18.29
N GLY A 42 1.57 2.96 17.45
CA GLY A 42 2.14 4.13 16.80
C GLY A 42 1.08 5.17 16.45
N LYS A 43 1.55 6.39 16.20
CA LYS A 43 0.75 7.49 15.65
C LYS A 43 1.13 7.72 14.19
N PRO A 44 0.22 8.19 13.32
CA PRO A 44 0.49 8.44 11.89
C PRO A 44 1.32 9.71 11.65
N ILE A 45 2.41 9.89 12.39
CA ILE A 45 3.29 11.07 12.31
C ILE A 45 3.89 11.16 10.91
N GLY A 46 3.82 12.35 10.31
CA GLY A 46 4.27 12.60 8.94
C GLY A 46 3.21 12.31 7.88
N SER A 47 2.07 11.69 8.22
CA SER A 47 0.99 11.49 7.26
C SER A 47 0.11 12.74 7.13
N LEU A 48 0.18 13.38 5.96
CA LEU A 48 -0.65 14.54 5.63
C LEU A 48 -2.14 14.22 5.72
N THR A 49 -2.57 13.06 5.22
CA THR A 49 -3.99 12.71 5.18
C THR A 49 -4.55 12.43 6.57
N GLN A 50 -3.73 11.93 7.49
CA GLN A 50 -4.17 11.53 8.83
C GLN A 50 -4.05 12.64 9.88
N LEU A 51 -3.06 13.54 9.75
CA LEU A 51 -2.78 14.60 10.74
C LEU A 51 -2.91 16.03 10.17
N GLY A 52 -2.95 16.18 8.85
CA GLY A 52 -3.04 17.47 8.19
C GLY A 52 -4.44 18.09 8.26
N HIS A 53 -4.47 19.41 8.11
CA HIS A 53 -5.70 20.20 8.00
C HIS A 53 -5.74 20.89 6.65
N ILE A 54 -6.93 21.08 6.09
CA ILE A 54 -7.15 21.77 4.81
C ILE A 54 -7.88 23.08 5.06
N ARG A 55 -7.33 24.20 4.57
CA ARG A 55 -8.03 25.49 4.66
C ARG A 55 -9.10 25.59 3.58
N ILE A 56 -10.32 25.87 3.99
CA ILE A 56 -11.46 26.09 3.10
C ILE A 56 -11.83 27.57 3.11
N GLY A 57 -11.91 28.18 1.92
CA GLY A 57 -12.27 29.60 1.79
C GLY A 57 -11.13 30.57 2.12
N LYS A 58 -11.48 31.77 2.59
CA LYS A 58 -10.52 32.84 2.87
C LYS A 58 -9.79 32.58 4.18
N ARG A 59 -8.63 33.22 4.36
CA ARG A 59 -7.84 33.13 5.60
C ARG A 59 -8.61 33.63 6.83
N THR A 60 -9.53 34.56 6.65
CA THR A 60 -10.35 35.16 7.71
C THR A 60 -11.45 34.25 8.22
N ASP A 61 -11.79 33.20 7.49
CA ASP A 61 -12.98 32.39 7.76
C ASP A 61 -12.74 31.35 8.88
N ASN A 62 -11.48 31.23 9.35
CA ASN A 62 -11.02 30.28 10.36
C ASN A 62 -11.53 28.83 10.13
N ASN A 63 -11.69 28.45 8.85
CA ASN A 63 -12.22 27.16 8.45
C ASN A 63 -11.06 26.27 7.98
N SER A 64 -10.56 25.43 8.87
CA SER A 64 -9.44 24.52 8.60
C SER A 64 -9.67 23.14 9.23
N PRO A 65 -10.64 22.34 8.74
CA PRO A 65 -10.90 21.01 9.27
C PRO A 65 -9.72 20.06 9.01
N ALA A 66 -9.65 18.97 9.78
CA ALA A 66 -8.74 17.87 9.48
C ALA A 66 -9.09 17.25 8.12
N ILE A 67 -8.07 16.88 7.34
CA ILE A 67 -8.26 16.34 5.99
C ILE A 67 -9.13 15.08 6.04
N LYS A 68 -8.83 14.15 6.94
CA LYS A 68 -9.60 12.91 7.14
C LYS A 68 -11.07 13.10 7.53
N ASP A 69 -11.42 14.25 8.12
CA ASP A 69 -12.79 14.55 8.53
C ASP A 69 -13.55 15.30 7.42
N TYR A 70 -12.84 15.80 6.41
CA TYR A 70 -13.40 16.59 5.31
C TYR A 70 -13.53 15.80 4.00
N VAL A 71 -12.58 14.92 3.69
CA VAL A 71 -12.62 14.06 2.50
C VAL A 71 -12.89 12.61 2.87
N SER A 72 -13.66 11.91 2.05
CA SER A 72 -13.90 10.48 2.22
C SER A 72 -12.61 9.70 1.92
N LEU A 73 -11.93 9.25 2.97
CA LEU A 73 -10.73 8.41 2.90
C LEU A 73 -11.01 7.02 3.46
N THR A 74 -10.34 6.02 2.91
CA THR A 74 -10.42 4.65 3.44
C THR A 74 -9.83 4.62 4.85
N ASN A 75 -10.52 3.99 5.80
CA ASN A 75 -9.97 3.78 7.14
C ASN A 75 -8.75 2.90 7.07
N LEU A 76 -7.80 3.10 8.00
CA LEU A 76 -6.61 2.27 8.01
C LEU A 76 -6.96 0.80 8.17
N ASP A 77 -7.98 0.42 8.95
CA ASP A 77 -8.40 -0.98 9.14
C ASP A 77 -8.98 -1.64 7.88
N ASP A 78 -9.48 -0.85 6.92
CA ASP A 78 -10.06 -1.34 5.67
C ASP A 78 -9.01 -1.56 4.57
N ILE A 79 -7.74 -1.29 4.84
CA ILE A 79 -6.65 -1.51 3.88
C ILE A 79 -6.20 -2.99 3.91
N VAL A 80 -5.94 -3.57 2.74
CA VAL A 80 -5.33 -4.89 2.60
C VAL A 80 -4.08 -4.78 1.75
N PHE A 81 -2.98 -5.39 2.18
CA PHE A 81 -1.70 -5.29 1.49
C PHE A 81 -1.38 -6.55 0.70
N GLY A 82 -0.83 -6.35 -0.49
CA GLY A 82 -0.19 -7.37 -1.31
C GLY A 82 0.90 -6.72 -2.15
N GLY A 83 1.52 -7.49 -3.04
CA GLY A 83 2.54 -6.96 -3.93
C GLY A 83 3.37 -8.03 -4.57
N TRP A 84 4.41 -7.59 -5.26
CA TRP A 84 5.35 -8.44 -5.97
C TRP A 84 6.76 -8.12 -5.53
N ASP A 85 7.63 -9.12 -5.52
CA ASP A 85 9.06 -8.91 -5.37
C ASP A 85 9.82 -10.05 -6.05
N ILE A 86 11.04 -9.78 -6.48
CA ILE A 86 11.95 -10.78 -7.04
C ILE A 86 12.53 -11.69 -5.96
N PHE A 87 12.37 -11.33 -4.69
CA PHE A 87 12.75 -12.11 -3.53
C PHE A 87 11.51 -12.71 -2.83
N PRO A 88 11.57 -13.95 -2.32
CA PRO A 88 10.41 -14.64 -1.75
C PRO A 88 10.15 -14.31 -0.26
N GLU A 89 11.00 -13.52 0.39
CA GLU A 89 10.85 -13.12 1.79
C GLU A 89 9.47 -12.48 2.06
N ASN A 90 8.83 -12.88 3.15
CA ASN A 90 7.60 -12.21 3.61
C ASN A 90 7.89 -10.79 4.13
N ALA A 91 6.84 -9.99 4.35
CA ALA A 91 7.01 -8.59 4.74
C ALA A 91 7.77 -8.42 6.08
N TYR A 92 7.65 -9.35 7.03
CA TYR A 92 8.42 -9.32 8.28
C TYR A 92 9.91 -9.51 8.02
N GLN A 93 10.28 -10.57 7.29
CA GLN A 93 11.66 -10.88 6.95
C GLN A 93 12.31 -9.74 6.17
N ALA A 94 11.60 -9.19 5.19
CA ALA A 94 12.06 -8.05 4.41
C ALA A 94 12.18 -6.77 5.26
N ALA A 95 11.26 -6.51 6.21
CA ALA A 95 11.35 -5.38 7.14
C ALA A 95 12.57 -5.48 8.06
N VAL A 96 12.79 -6.65 8.66
CA VAL A 96 13.95 -6.92 9.52
C VAL A 96 15.25 -6.73 8.74
N LYS A 97 15.33 -7.30 7.53
CA LYS A 97 16.50 -7.16 6.63
C LYS A 97 16.75 -5.71 6.21
N ALA A 98 15.69 -4.91 6.04
CA ALA A 98 15.80 -3.50 5.67
C ALA A 98 16.36 -2.63 6.80
N GLY A 99 16.17 -3.02 8.07
CA GLY A 99 16.75 -2.32 9.22
C GLY A 99 16.24 -0.90 9.43
N VAL A 100 15.05 -0.56 8.91
CA VAL A 100 14.47 0.78 9.03
C VAL A 100 13.73 0.97 10.35
N LEU A 101 12.98 -0.05 10.78
CA LEU A 101 12.17 -0.03 12.01
C LEU A 101 12.84 -0.85 13.12
N ASP A 102 12.59 -0.46 14.37
CA ASP A 102 13.05 -1.21 15.54
C ASP A 102 12.49 -2.64 15.55
N THR A 103 13.37 -3.62 15.78
CA THR A 103 13.00 -5.04 15.74
C THR A 103 11.94 -5.40 16.77
N ARG A 104 11.91 -4.77 17.96
CA ARG A 104 10.90 -5.04 18.99
C ARG A 104 9.51 -4.58 18.54
N LEU A 105 9.42 -3.53 17.73
CA LEU A 105 8.16 -3.14 17.10
C LEU A 105 7.75 -4.17 16.05
N LEU A 106 8.68 -4.60 15.19
CA LEU A 106 8.41 -5.61 14.16
C LEU A 106 7.98 -6.95 14.74
N ASP A 107 8.58 -7.38 15.85
CA ASP A 107 8.23 -8.63 16.54
C ASP A 107 6.80 -8.61 17.09
N GLN A 108 6.33 -7.44 17.55
CA GLN A 108 4.94 -7.29 17.97
C GLN A 108 3.96 -7.43 16.80
N LEU A 109 4.37 -7.07 15.59
CA LEU A 109 3.58 -7.11 14.34
C LEU A 109 3.82 -8.36 13.49
N LYS A 110 4.60 -9.31 14.00
CA LYS A 110 5.09 -10.44 13.23
C LYS A 110 3.98 -11.28 12.59
N PRO A 111 2.89 -11.66 13.29
CA PRO A 111 1.83 -12.47 12.68
C PRO A 111 1.21 -11.80 11.44
N GLU A 112 0.94 -10.50 11.51
CA GLU A 112 0.34 -9.73 10.42
C GLU A 112 1.30 -9.53 9.25
N LEU A 113 2.59 -9.34 9.54
CA LEU A 113 3.62 -9.14 8.52
C LEU A 113 4.05 -10.45 7.83
N GLU A 114 4.10 -11.58 8.54
CA GLU A 114 4.45 -12.88 7.96
C GLU A 114 3.36 -13.43 7.01
N ALA A 115 2.10 -13.03 7.25
CA ALA A 115 0.98 -13.37 6.39
C ALA A 115 1.08 -12.72 4.99
N ILE A 116 1.82 -11.62 4.87
CA ILE A 116 1.96 -10.88 3.61
C ILE A 116 3.21 -11.38 2.89
N LYS A 117 2.98 -12.23 1.88
CA LYS A 117 4.04 -12.80 1.02
C LYS A 117 4.00 -12.18 -0.37
N PRO A 118 5.15 -11.83 -0.98
CA PRO A 118 5.19 -11.29 -2.33
C PRO A 118 4.79 -12.35 -3.35
N MET A 119 3.98 -11.94 -4.33
CA MET A 119 3.77 -12.70 -5.56
C MET A 119 5.02 -12.63 -6.44
N PRO A 120 5.26 -13.61 -7.34
CA PRO A 120 6.39 -13.56 -8.26
C PRO A 120 6.35 -12.31 -9.15
N ALA A 121 7.47 -11.58 -9.26
CA ALA A 121 7.54 -10.35 -10.04
C ALA A 121 7.86 -10.59 -11.52
N VAL A 122 7.45 -9.65 -12.38
CA VAL A 122 8.04 -9.51 -13.72
C VAL A 122 9.34 -8.74 -13.56
N PHE A 123 10.46 -9.32 -14.04
CA PHE A 123 11.77 -8.71 -13.89
C PHE A 123 12.62 -8.84 -15.14
N GLU A 124 13.40 -7.79 -15.41
CA GLU A 124 14.27 -7.70 -16.57
C GLU A 124 15.60 -7.07 -16.20
N GLN A 125 16.67 -7.86 -16.32
CA GLN A 125 18.04 -7.44 -15.99
C GLN A 125 18.49 -6.21 -16.80
N ALA A 126 17.93 -6.01 -18.00
CA ALA A 126 18.23 -4.87 -18.86
C ALA A 126 17.88 -3.52 -18.20
N PHE A 127 16.79 -3.48 -17.42
CA PHE A 127 16.34 -2.27 -16.72
C PHE A 127 16.94 -2.15 -15.32
N VAL A 128 17.29 -3.28 -14.68
CA VAL A 128 17.85 -3.31 -13.33
C VAL A 128 19.06 -4.24 -13.27
N LYS A 129 20.26 -3.66 -13.35
CA LYS A 129 21.51 -4.41 -13.57
C LYS A 129 22.07 -5.14 -12.34
N LYS A 130 21.80 -4.62 -11.13
CA LYS A 130 22.46 -5.07 -9.89
C LYS A 130 21.61 -6.00 -9.02
N LEU A 131 20.38 -6.29 -9.44
CA LEU A 131 19.47 -7.16 -8.71
C LEU A 131 19.21 -8.41 -9.52
N ASN A 132 19.12 -9.54 -8.82
CA ASN A 132 18.66 -10.81 -9.34
C ASN A 132 18.00 -11.53 -8.17
N GLY A 133 16.85 -12.15 -8.41
CA GLY A 133 16.08 -12.83 -7.38
C GLY A 133 15.35 -14.04 -7.98
N PRO A 134 15.05 -15.05 -7.16
CA PRO A 134 14.47 -16.31 -7.65
C PRO A 134 12.95 -16.26 -7.85
N ASN A 135 12.25 -15.25 -7.33
CA ASN A 135 10.78 -15.16 -7.31
C ASN A 135 10.24 -14.45 -8.56
N LEU A 136 10.43 -15.07 -9.73
CA LEU A 136 10.13 -14.45 -11.02
C LEU A 136 8.98 -15.14 -11.75
N LYS A 137 8.13 -14.34 -12.41
CA LYS A 137 7.20 -14.84 -13.42
C LYS A 137 7.96 -15.34 -14.64
N LYS A 138 7.41 -16.36 -15.29
CA LYS A 138 7.91 -16.91 -16.54
C LYS A 138 6.80 -16.81 -17.59
N GLY A 139 7.17 -16.37 -18.78
CA GLY A 139 6.23 -16.19 -19.88
C GLY A 139 6.96 -16.08 -21.21
N THR A 140 6.22 -16.31 -22.28
CA THR A 140 6.74 -16.35 -23.67
C THR A 140 6.80 -14.97 -24.32
N SER A 141 6.06 -13.99 -23.80
CA SER A 141 6.02 -12.62 -24.30
C SER A 141 5.71 -11.62 -23.17
N LYS A 142 5.88 -10.32 -23.44
CA LYS A 142 5.46 -9.26 -22.50
C LYS A 142 3.96 -9.24 -22.25
N MET A 143 3.17 -9.57 -23.28
CA MET A 143 1.73 -9.65 -23.15
C MET A 143 1.30 -10.83 -22.26
N ASP A 144 1.96 -11.98 -22.38
CA ASP A 144 1.77 -13.13 -21.48
C ASP A 144 2.07 -12.74 -20.02
N LEU A 145 3.22 -12.10 -19.77
CA LEU A 145 3.57 -11.62 -18.43
C LEU A 145 2.59 -10.56 -17.90
N ALA A 146 2.11 -9.66 -18.76
CA ALA A 146 1.08 -8.67 -18.40
C ALA A 146 -0.24 -9.35 -18.02
N ASN A 147 -0.66 -10.37 -18.78
CA ASN A 147 -1.86 -11.16 -18.45
C ASN A 147 -1.72 -11.86 -17.09
N GLN A 148 -0.52 -12.36 -16.74
CA GLN A 148 -0.27 -12.95 -15.43
C GLN A 148 -0.36 -11.90 -14.29
N VAL A 149 0.11 -10.67 -14.52
CA VAL A 149 -0.03 -9.58 -13.54
C VAL A 149 -1.50 -9.16 -13.39
N MET A 150 -2.25 -9.07 -14.49
CA MET A 150 -3.70 -8.78 -14.44
C MET A 150 -4.44 -9.88 -13.67
N ALA A 151 -4.09 -11.15 -13.89
CA ALA A 151 -4.66 -12.27 -13.15
C ALA A 151 -4.33 -12.20 -11.64
N ASP A 152 -3.10 -11.85 -11.26
CA ASP A 152 -2.74 -11.63 -9.86
C ASP A 152 -3.61 -10.54 -9.21
N ILE A 153 -3.77 -9.40 -9.90
CA ILE A 153 -4.60 -8.27 -9.42
C ILE A 153 -6.04 -8.71 -9.21
N GLU A 154 -6.64 -9.42 -10.18
CA GLU A 154 -8.01 -9.93 -10.07
C GLU A 154 -8.16 -10.97 -8.94
N ASN A 155 -7.21 -11.90 -8.84
CA ASN A 155 -7.23 -12.94 -7.82
C ASN A 155 -7.05 -12.34 -6.42
N PHE A 156 -6.17 -11.35 -6.27
CA PHE A 156 -6.00 -10.62 -5.01
C PHE A 156 -7.29 -9.89 -4.64
N LYS A 157 -7.95 -9.22 -5.59
CA LYS A 157 -9.24 -8.56 -5.38
C LYS A 157 -10.29 -9.52 -4.83
N LYS A 158 -10.45 -10.66 -5.51
CA LYS A 158 -11.46 -11.69 -5.18
C LYS A 158 -11.17 -12.33 -3.81
N THR A 159 -9.92 -12.76 -3.60
CA THR A 159 -9.51 -13.49 -2.38
C THR A 159 -9.65 -12.63 -1.12
N ASN A 160 -9.36 -11.33 -1.21
CA ASN A 160 -9.40 -10.43 -0.07
C ASN A 160 -10.73 -9.66 0.06
N ASN A 161 -11.67 -9.88 -0.85
CA ASN A 161 -12.94 -9.16 -0.94
C ASN A 161 -12.74 -7.64 -0.98
N CYS A 162 -11.84 -7.18 -1.86
CA CYS A 162 -11.56 -5.76 -2.04
C CYS A 162 -12.51 -5.13 -3.07
N ASP A 163 -13.02 -3.95 -2.78
CA ASP A 163 -13.88 -3.21 -3.72
C ASP A 163 -13.05 -2.44 -4.75
N ARG A 164 -11.92 -1.90 -4.27
CA ARG A 164 -10.98 -1.07 -5.03
C ARG A 164 -9.56 -1.56 -4.84
N LEU A 165 -8.74 -1.38 -5.86
CA LEU A 165 -7.31 -1.65 -5.83
C LEU A 165 -6.53 -0.42 -6.30
N VAL A 166 -5.34 -0.25 -5.75
CA VAL A 166 -4.31 0.68 -6.22
C VAL A 166 -2.96 -0.03 -6.19
N ALA A 167 -2.09 0.27 -7.16
CA ALA A 167 -0.73 -0.24 -7.24
C ALA A 167 0.26 0.89 -7.48
#